data_AF-A0A5J4VGZ1-F1
#
_entry.id   AF-A0A5J4VGZ1-F1
#
_cell.length_a   1.000
_cell.length_b   1.000
_cell.length_c   1.000
_cell.angle_alpha   90.00
_cell.angle_beta   90.00
_cell.angle_gamma   90.00
#
_symmetry.space_group_name_H-M   'P 1'
#
loop_
_entity.id
_entity.type
_entity.pdbx_description
1 polymer ?
#
loop_
_entity_poly.entity_id
_entity_poly.type
_entity_poly.pdbx_seq_one_letter_code
_entity_poly.pdbx_strand_id
1 'polypeptide(L)'
;MLIFLAFASLSLGFPIDFEKIDSTVHENTSAHVSSPISVSEPLASKSQQFIGLEKDADKLQSAKVGKILQNDCQIDVGANEICTTVDAALATSCSESIYAIELKDQIHVESLVVNKKSVILIKGQDDNSQPRTVWKASEQAASLYTIQLQQEIITLQYIDFVYAMTTESNPVSTPTSSIIYLHTLQEIYSEITIEHCNFIGLGNGLGSQQTNSMLRSEGGQRVIVNDCSFSSANVVNSPIQATDYFQFSVSNCNFTDINSIGASGAIEISGGRSDHFSIAIQSNIFDNCVGSLYGAISVIASNQDTEESVSISFNQITNCTGSVTGGIYLEYDQFGTTDLGMNTFNGNILSLTLQNDDQGQDAHIYKISRGYVGSDSI
;
A
#
# COMPACT_ATOMS: atom_id res chain seq x y z
N MET A 1 23.40 48.19 -23.11
CA MET A 1 22.88 46.87 -23.54
C MET A 1 22.38 46.18 -22.29
N LEU A 2 21.08 46.27 -22.02
CA LEU A 2 20.41 45.78 -20.82
C LEU A 2 19.41 44.72 -21.29
N ILE A 3 19.57 43.49 -20.82
CA ILE A 3 18.69 42.36 -21.15
C ILE A 3 17.64 42.29 -20.05
N PHE A 4 16.37 42.50 -20.41
CA PHE A 4 15.23 42.15 -19.59
C PHE A 4 14.80 40.72 -19.96
N LEU A 5 14.93 39.78 -19.02
CA LEU A 5 14.28 38.47 -19.10
C LEU A 5 12.85 38.62 -18.55
N ALA A 6 11.86 38.41 -19.39
CA ALA A 6 10.47 38.26 -18.97
C ALA A 6 10.18 36.78 -18.68
N PHE A 7 9.84 36.47 -17.42
CA PHE A 7 9.23 35.19 -17.06
C PHE A 7 7.75 35.24 -17.44
N ALA A 8 7.33 34.42 -18.39
CA ALA A 8 5.92 34.16 -18.65
C ALA A 8 5.45 33.03 -17.72
N SER A 9 4.55 33.35 -16.80
CA SER A 9 3.79 32.37 -16.04
C SER A 9 2.67 31.82 -16.93
N LEU A 10 2.72 30.53 -17.23
CA LEU A 10 1.62 29.79 -17.86
C LEU A 10 0.70 29.29 -16.74
N SER A 11 -0.38 30.03 -16.45
CA SER A 11 -1.51 29.49 -15.67
C SER A 11 -2.49 28.82 -16.63
N LEU A 12 -2.58 27.49 -16.58
CA LEU A 12 -3.68 26.75 -17.20
C LEU A 12 -4.84 26.73 -16.20
N GLY A 13 -5.76 27.68 -16.36
CA GLY A 13 -7.04 27.66 -15.66
C GLY A 13 -8.02 26.73 -16.37
N PHE A 14 -8.46 25.68 -15.69
CA PHE A 14 -9.65 24.92 -16.08
C PHE A 14 -10.88 25.54 -15.37
N PRO A 15 -12.03 25.67 -16.04
CA PRO A 15 -13.25 26.11 -15.39
C PRO A 15 -13.82 24.94 -14.57
N ILE A 16 -13.84 25.09 -13.24
CA ILE A 16 -14.70 24.30 -12.36
C ILE A 16 -15.96 25.14 -12.15
N ASP A 17 -17.05 24.76 -12.79
CA ASP A 17 -18.38 25.29 -12.49
C ASP A 17 -18.85 24.69 -11.16
N PHE A 18 -18.82 25.48 -10.10
CA PHE A 18 -19.62 25.20 -8.92
C PHE A 18 -21.00 25.80 -9.15
N GLU A 19 -21.94 24.94 -9.53
CA GLU A 19 -23.35 25.31 -9.55
C GLU A 19 -23.79 25.64 -8.11
N LYS A 20 -24.06 26.92 -7.90
CA LYS A 20 -24.48 27.50 -6.63
C LYS A 20 -25.94 27.12 -6.40
N ILE A 21 -26.20 26.17 -5.50
CA ILE A 21 -27.58 25.80 -5.13
C ILE A 21 -28.08 26.81 -4.10
N ASP A 22 -28.87 27.77 -4.57
CA ASP A 22 -29.79 28.54 -3.72
C ASP A 22 -30.99 27.66 -3.37
N SER A 23 -31.30 27.58 -2.07
CA SER A 23 -32.48 26.88 -1.56
C SER A 23 -33.77 27.57 -2.04
N THR A 24 -34.71 26.82 -2.58
CA THR A 24 -36.16 26.98 -2.30
C THR A 24 -36.95 25.79 -2.85
N VAL A 25 -38.08 25.56 -2.20
CA VAL A 25 -38.92 24.36 -2.14
C VAL A 25 -39.82 24.14 -3.38
N HIS A 26 -40.23 22.87 -3.58
CA HIS A 26 -41.27 22.31 -4.47
C HIS A 26 -40.87 22.17 -5.96
N GLU A 27 -40.95 21.02 -6.63
CA GLU A 27 -42.07 20.07 -6.73
C GLU A 27 -41.64 18.74 -7.44
N ASN A 28 -42.34 17.64 -7.09
CA ASN A 28 -42.70 16.46 -7.89
C ASN A 28 -41.65 15.47 -8.43
N THR A 29 -41.59 14.37 -7.67
CA THR A 29 -41.18 13.00 -7.96
C THR A 29 -41.88 12.39 -9.19
N SER A 30 -41.14 11.67 -10.03
CA SER A 30 -41.67 10.50 -10.73
C SER A 30 -40.66 9.34 -10.64
N ALA A 31 -41.02 8.36 -9.81
CA ALA A 31 -40.33 7.09 -9.70
C ALA A 31 -40.79 6.18 -10.84
N HIS A 32 -39.86 5.60 -11.58
CA HIS A 32 -40.17 4.47 -12.45
C HIS A 32 -39.91 3.17 -11.68
N VAL A 33 -41.01 2.56 -11.28
CA VAL A 33 -41.08 1.26 -10.59
C VAL A 33 -40.59 0.16 -11.53
N SER A 34 -39.77 -0.71 -10.96
CA SER A 34 -39.18 -1.93 -11.51
C SER A 34 -40.22 -3.02 -11.80
N SER A 35 -39.88 -3.94 -12.70
CA SER A 35 -40.54 -5.26 -12.80
C SER A 35 -39.56 -6.36 -12.34
N PRO A 36 -40.04 -7.43 -11.69
CA PRO A 36 -39.20 -8.41 -11.01
C PRO A 36 -38.80 -9.57 -11.93
N ILE A 37 -37.59 -10.10 -11.77
CA ILE A 37 -37.26 -11.46 -12.20
C ILE A 37 -36.56 -12.19 -11.05
N SER A 38 -37.12 -13.36 -10.77
CA SER A 38 -36.83 -14.27 -9.68
C SER A 38 -35.97 -15.44 -10.16
N VAL A 39 -34.89 -15.69 -9.43
CA VAL A 39 -34.28 -16.99 -9.07
C VAL A 39 -33.37 -17.74 -10.06
N SER A 40 -32.17 -17.99 -9.51
CA SER A 40 -31.19 -19.08 -9.69
C SER A 40 -30.36 -19.15 -10.97
N GLU A 41 -29.11 -18.69 -10.88
CA GLU A 41 -27.96 -19.30 -11.55
C GLU A 41 -26.70 -19.27 -10.63
N PRO A 42 -25.81 -20.27 -10.72
CA PRO A 42 -24.82 -20.60 -9.70
C PRO A 42 -23.55 -19.73 -9.77
N LEU A 43 -22.90 -19.54 -8.60
CA LEU A 43 -21.54 -19.01 -8.48
C LEU A 43 -20.56 -19.86 -9.29
N ALA A 44 -20.27 -19.46 -10.52
CA ALA A 44 -19.13 -19.93 -11.28
C ALA A 44 -18.56 -18.79 -12.13
N SER A 45 -17.33 -18.39 -11.80
CA SER A 45 -16.36 -17.73 -12.71
C SER A 45 -16.81 -16.42 -13.38
N LYS A 46 -16.69 -15.30 -12.66
CA LYS A 46 -16.61 -13.95 -13.26
C LYS A 46 -15.16 -13.50 -13.61
N SER A 47 -14.19 -14.42 -13.67
CA SER A 47 -12.78 -14.06 -13.94
C SER A 47 -12.42 -13.87 -15.43
N GLN A 48 -13.39 -13.66 -16.32
CA GLN A 48 -13.15 -13.57 -17.78
C GLN A 48 -13.65 -12.28 -18.45
N GLN A 49 -13.86 -11.20 -17.71
CA GLN A 49 -14.26 -9.91 -18.30
C GLN A 49 -13.35 -8.74 -17.91
N PHE A 50 -12.02 -8.90 -17.97
CA PHE A 50 -11.10 -7.76 -18.09
C PHE A 50 -9.85 -8.15 -18.91
N ILE A 51 -10.05 -8.45 -20.20
CA ILE A 51 -8.98 -8.34 -21.20
C ILE A 51 -9.15 -6.96 -21.82
N GLY A 52 -8.39 -6.00 -21.32
CA GLY A 52 -8.49 -4.60 -21.73
C GLY A 52 -7.43 -3.68 -21.11
N LEU A 53 -6.27 -4.22 -20.71
CA LEU A 53 -5.08 -3.45 -20.33
C LEU A 53 -3.85 -4.04 -21.02
N GLU A 54 -3.96 -4.24 -22.33
CA GLU A 54 -2.83 -4.48 -23.21
C GLU A 54 -2.40 -3.13 -23.81
N LYS A 55 -1.77 -2.28 -23.01
CA LYS A 55 -1.13 -1.05 -23.50
C LYS A 55 -0.12 -0.47 -22.51
N ASP A 56 1.07 -1.07 -22.50
CA ASP A 56 2.36 -0.37 -22.56
C ASP A 56 3.47 -1.42 -22.40
N ALA A 57 3.77 -2.15 -23.48
CA ALA A 57 4.95 -3.01 -23.53
C ALA A 57 6.25 -2.22 -23.25
N ASP A 58 6.23 -0.90 -23.47
CA ASP A 58 7.33 0.02 -23.18
C ASP A 58 7.46 0.34 -21.67
N LYS A 59 6.36 0.32 -20.90
CA LYS A 59 6.43 0.40 -19.43
C LYS A 59 6.86 -0.93 -18.80
N LEU A 60 6.44 -2.06 -19.38
CA LEU A 60 6.94 -3.39 -19.02
C LEU A 60 8.45 -3.54 -19.30
N GLN A 61 8.97 -2.86 -20.32
CA GLN A 61 10.42 -2.76 -20.56
C GLN A 61 11.12 -1.79 -19.59
N SER A 62 10.45 -0.75 -19.10
CA SER A 62 11.03 0.13 -18.08
C SER A 62 11.09 -0.51 -16.68
N ALA A 63 10.15 -1.42 -16.36
CA ALA A 63 10.18 -2.25 -15.15
C ALA A 63 11.26 -3.35 -15.21
N LYS A 64 11.67 -3.77 -16.42
CA LYS A 64 12.79 -4.70 -16.63
C LYS A 64 14.18 -4.10 -16.37
N VAL A 65 14.27 -2.82 -16.02
CA VAL A 65 15.53 -2.17 -15.68
C VAL A 65 15.51 -1.73 -14.23
N GLY A 66 15.41 -2.70 -13.32
CA GLY A 66 16.28 -2.64 -12.15
C GLY A 66 17.68 -2.39 -12.70
N LYS A 67 18.24 -1.19 -12.44
CA LYS A 67 19.59 -0.84 -12.88
C LYS A 67 20.48 -2.03 -12.56
N ILE A 68 20.99 -2.72 -13.59
CA ILE A 68 22.09 -3.65 -13.44
C ILE A 68 23.22 -2.78 -12.88
N LEU A 69 23.43 -2.87 -11.58
CA LEU A 69 24.53 -2.20 -10.92
C LEU A 69 25.77 -2.96 -11.41
N GLN A 70 26.54 -2.29 -12.27
CA GLN A 70 27.80 -2.86 -12.74
C GLN A 70 28.73 -2.91 -11.53
N ASN A 71 29.17 -4.13 -11.14
CA ASN A 71 30.03 -4.50 -10.01
C ASN A 71 29.36 -5.08 -8.74
N ASP A 72 28.18 -5.68 -8.88
CA ASP A 72 27.49 -6.30 -7.75
C ASP A 72 28.18 -7.54 -7.20
N CYS A 73 28.10 -7.69 -5.88
CA CYS A 73 28.35 -8.95 -5.22
C CYS A 73 27.14 -9.86 -5.41
N GLN A 74 27.18 -10.66 -6.47
CA GLN A 74 26.11 -11.60 -6.78
C GLN A 74 26.25 -12.87 -5.93
N ILE A 75 25.20 -13.20 -5.17
CA ILE A 75 25.18 -14.35 -4.27
C ILE A 75 23.87 -15.10 -4.47
N ASP A 76 23.97 -16.38 -4.78
CA ASP A 76 22.83 -17.29 -4.82
C ASP A 76 22.58 -17.85 -3.40
N VAL A 77 21.31 -17.87 -2.99
CA VAL A 77 20.88 -18.37 -1.68
C VAL A 77 19.90 -19.52 -1.86
N GLY A 78 20.19 -20.65 -1.23
CA GLY A 78 19.28 -21.80 -1.20
C GLY A 78 19.91 -23.05 -0.60
N ALA A 79 19.12 -24.13 -0.47
CA ALA A 79 19.54 -25.35 0.21
C ALA A 79 20.77 -26.05 -0.41
N ASN A 80 21.03 -25.82 -1.71
CA ASN A 80 22.17 -26.38 -2.44
C ASN A 80 23.28 -25.36 -2.71
N GLU A 81 23.14 -24.13 -2.21
CA GLU A 81 24.10 -23.05 -2.44
C GLU A 81 25.11 -22.94 -1.30
N ILE A 82 26.16 -22.13 -1.52
CA ILE A 82 27.16 -21.83 -0.48
C ILE A 82 26.50 -21.10 0.70
N CYS A 83 25.60 -20.16 0.40
CA CYS A 83 24.80 -19.47 1.39
C CYS A 83 23.42 -20.11 1.43
N THR A 84 23.04 -20.70 2.56
CA THR A 84 21.70 -21.27 2.73
C THR A 84 20.67 -20.26 3.23
N THR A 85 21.12 -19.09 3.70
CA THR A 85 20.28 -18.00 4.19
C THR A 85 20.74 -16.66 3.64
N VAL A 86 19.82 -15.69 3.63
CA VAL A 86 20.14 -14.30 3.27
C VAL A 86 21.07 -13.68 4.31
N ASP A 87 20.89 -13.97 5.60
CA ASP A 87 21.81 -13.54 6.65
C ASP A 87 23.25 -13.99 6.39
N ALA A 88 23.45 -15.25 5.95
CA ALA A 88 24.77 -15.76 5.58
C ALA A 88 25.34 -15.06 4.33
N ALA A 89 24.51 -14.78 3.33
CA ALA A 89 24.92 -14.00 2.15
C ALA A 89 25.35 -12.58 2.55
N LEU A 90 24.58 -11.92 3.42
CA LEU A 90 24.90 -10.59 3.94
C LEU A 90 26.10 -10.60 4.89
N ALA A 91 26.49 -11.73 5.49
CA ALA A 91 27.73 -11.85 6.25
C ALA A 91 28.99 -11.90 5.37
N THR A 92 28.83 -12.20 4.08
CA THR A 92 29.94 -12.24 3.12
C THR A 92 30.51 -10.84 2.88
N SER A 93 31.83 -10.72 2.78
CA SER A 93 32.49 -9.44 2.49
C SER A 93 32.44 -9.11 1.00
N CYS A 94 31.78 -8.02 0.65
CA CYS A 94 31.70 -7.51 -0.71
C CYS A 94 32.43 -6.16 -0.83
N SER A 95 33.22 -5.97 -1.90
CA SER A 95 34.10 -4.82 -2.06
C SER A 95 33.38 -3.49 -2.25
N GLU A 96 32.16 -3.50 -2.81
CA GLU A 96 31.44 -2.28 -3.18
C GLU A 96 30.21 -1.98 -2.30
N SER A 97 29.97 -2.75 -1.23
CA SER A 97 28.77 -2.61 -0.37
C SER A 97 27.44 -2.70 -1.14
N ILE A 98 27.45 -3.38 -2.29
CA ILE A 98 26.26 -3.68 -3.09
C ILE A 98 26.09 -5.19 -3.14
N TYR A 99 24.92 -5.69 -2.72
CA TYR A 99 24.57 -7.10 -2.69
C TYR A 99 23.43 -7.36 -3.67
N ALA A 100 23.62 -8.32 -4.56
CA ALA A 100 22.57 -8.84 -5.43
C ALA A 100 22.32 -10.30 -5.05
N ILE A 101 21.27 -10.55 -4.27
CA ILE A 101 20.95 -11.85 -3.71
C ILE A 101 19.80 -12.46 -4.51
N GLU A 102 20.00 -13.67 -5.04
CA GLU A 102 18.97 -14.43 -5.74
C GLU A 102 18.58 -15.67 -4.94
N LEU A 103 17.30 -15.76 -4.58
CA LEU A 103 16.76 -16.91 -3.87
C LEU A 103 16.50 -18.04 -4.88
N LYS A 104 17.17 -19.17 -4.71
CA LYS A 104 17.05 -20.37 -5.57
C LYS A 104 16.03 -21.36 -5.07
N ASP A 105 15.68 -21.30 -3.79
CA ASP A 105 14.67 -22.16 -3.22
C ASP A 105 13.26 -21.76 -3.68
N GLN A 106 12.42 -22.76 -3.92
CA GLN A 106 10.99 -22.52 -4.14
C GLN A 106 10.30 -22.03 -2.85
N ILE A 107 10.76 -22.50 -1.70
CA ILE A 107 10.29 -22.09 -0.38
C ILE A 107 11.50 -21.71 0.47
N HIS A 108 11.66 -20.42 0.72
CA HIS A 108 12.68 -19.86 1.59
C HIS A 108 12.10 -19.61 2.98
N VAL A 109 12.71 -20.20 4.02
CA VAL A 109 12.25 -20.06 5.41
C VAL A 109 13.31 -19.35 6.23
N GLU A 110 13.08 -18.08 6.52
CA GLU A 110 14.02 -17.25 7.27
C GLU A 110 13.31 -16.06 7.90
N SER A 111 13.70 -15.70 9.11
CA SER A 111 13.41 -14.40 9.70
C SER A 111 14.68 -13.58 9.74
N LEU A 112 14.70 -12.47 9.01
CA LEU A 112 15.88 -11.67 8.71
C LEU A 112 15.82 -10.32 9.42
N VAL A 113 16.93 -9.90 10.01
CA VAL A 113 17.15 -8.51 10.46
C VAL A 113 18.24 -7.90 9.62
N VAL A 114 17.90 -6.88 8.84
CA VAL A 114 18.86 -6.13 8.03
C VAL A 114 19.30 -4.90 8.78
N ASN A 115 20.56 -4.91 9.21
CA ASN A 115 21.24 -3.81 9.87
C ASN A 115 22.69 -3.73 9.37
N LYS A 116 22.85 -3.44 8.08
CA LYS A 116 24.16 -3.44 7.42
C LYS A 116 24.24 -2.38 6.36
N LYS A 117 25.18 -1.44 6.50
CA LYS A 117 25.34 -0.30 5.59
C LYS A 117 25.70 -0.66 4.15
N SER A 118 24.71 -0.79 3.28
CA SER A 118 24.84 -1.37 1.92
C SER A 118 23.59 -1.15 1.09
N VAL A 119 23.73 -1.22 -0.24
CA VAL A 119 22.58 -1.33 -1.16
C VAL A 119 22.31 -2.81 -1.39
N ILE A 120 21.09 -3.26 -1.14
CA ILE A 120 20.75 -4.69 -1.17
C ILE A 120 19.57 -4.90 -2.13
N LEU A 121 19.77 -5.73 -3.15
CA LEU A 121 18.72 -6.32 -3.96
C LEU A 121 18.52 -7.76 -3.52
N ILE A 122 17.29 -8.14 -3.17
CA ILE A 122 16.90 -9.54 -2.98
C ILE A 122 15.78 -9.85 -3.95
N LYS A 123 15.96 -10.88 -4.77
CA LYS A 123 14.95 -11.32 -5.72
C LYS A 123 14.69 -12.82 -5.66
N GLY A 124 13.44 -13.21 -5.89
CA GLY A 124 13.08 -14.59 -6.19
C GLY A 124 13.40 -14.97 -7.65
N GLN A 125 13.09 -16.21 -8.02
CA GLN A 125 13.19 -16.66 -9.41
C GLN A 125 12.09 -16.00 -10.28
N ASP A 126 12.49 -15.31 -11.34
CA ASP A 126 11.61 -14.63 -12.31
C ASP A 126 11.51 -15.43 -13.63
N ASP A 127 11.37 -16.74 -13.48
CA ASP A 127 11.22 -17.64 -14.61
C ASP A 127 9.71 -17.77 -14.82
N ASN A 128 9.17 -17.12 -15.85
CA ASN A 128 7.75 -17.13 -16.27
C ASN A 128 7.07 -18.53 -16.43
N SER A 129 7.75 -19.61 -16.05
CA SER A 129 7.35 -21.00 -16.21
C SER A 129 7.30 -21.84 -14.93
N GLN A 130 7.63 -21.31 -13.73
CA GLN A 130 7.61 -22.07 -12.47
C GLN A 130 7.19 -21.22 -11.27
N PRO A 131 6.74 -21.83 -10.16
CA PRO A 131 6.20 -21.08 -9.03
C PRO A 131 7.25 -20.10 -8.49
N ARG A 132 6.80 -18.87 -8.21
CA ARG A 132 7.62 -17.84 -7.57
C ARG A 132 8.18 -18.35 -6.25
N THR A 133 9.35 -17.84 -5.88
CA THR A 133 9.92 -18.10 -4.56
C THR A 133 8.96 -17.62 -3.48
N VAL A 134 8.56 -18.54 -2.61
CA VAL A 134 7.77 -18.24 -1.42
C VAL A 134 8.71 -17.96 -0.27
N TRP A 135 8.61 -16.78 0.37
CA TRP A 135 9.33 -16.47 1.59
C TRP A 135 8.39 -16.39 2.78
N LYS A 136 8.64 -17.21 3.81
CA LYS A 136 7.91 -17.19 5.08
C LYS A 136 8.81 -17.27 6.32
N ALA A 137 8.26 -16.86 7.45
CA ALA A 137 8.83 -17.15 8.76
C ALA A 137 8.74 -18.65 9.13
N SER A 138 9.49 -19.06 10.14
CA SER A 138 9.49 -20.46 10.62
C SER A 138 8.16 -20.85 11.26
N GLU A 139 7.63 -22.01 10.89
CA GLU A 139 6.44 -22.61 11.52
C GLU A 139 6.74 -23.25 12.88
N GLN A 140 8.02 -23.45 13.23
CA GLN A 140 8.40 -24.13 14.47
C GLN A 140 8.21 -23.25 15.70
N ALA A 141 8.39 -21.94 15.55
CA ALA A 141 8.26 -20.95 16.61
C ALA A 141 7.89 -19.61 16.01
N ALA A 142 7.02 -18.87 16.70
CA ALA A 142 6.57 -17.57 16.21
C ALA A 142 7.71 -16.56 16.14
N SER A 143 7.96 -16.00 14.95
CA SER A 143 8.78 -14.79 14.80
C SER A 143 7.92 -13.52 14.93
N LEU A 144 8.55 -12.39 15.20
CA LEU A 144 7.90 -11.08 15.11
C LEU A 144 7.70 -10.64 13.66
N TYR A 145 8.66 -10.97 12.79
CA TYR A 145 8.69 -10.54 11.39
C TYR A 145 9.35 -11.58 10.49
N THR A 146 9.08 -11.49 9.19
CA THR A 146 9.87 -12.20 8.16
C THR A 146 11.11 -11.38 7.82
N ILE A 147 10.94 -10.06 7.65
CA ILE A 147 12.05 -9.12 7.43
C ILE A 147 11.86 -7.90 8.34
N GLN A 148 12.88 -7.57 9.13
CA GLN A 148 13.00 -6.28 9.81
C GLN A 148 14.13 -5.48 9.17
N LEU A 149 13.84 -4.22 8.82
CA LEU A 149 14.81 -3.27 8.29
C LEU A 149 15.08 -2.19 9.33
N GLN A 150 16.33 -2.10 9.79
CA GLN A 150 16.76 -1.10 10.77
C GLN A 150 17.51 0.05 10.11
N GLN A 151 18.27 -0.24 9.05
CA GLN A 151 19.04 0.73 8.27
C GLN A 151 19.05 0.29 6.79
N GLU A 152 19.23 1.26 5.88
CA GLU A 152 19.61 1.10 4.45
C GLU A 152 18.56 1.04 3.35
N ILE A 153 19.07 0.98 2.12
CA ILE A 153 18.37 0.87 0.84
C ILE A 153 18.25 -0.60 0.46
N ILE A 154 17.03 -1.13 0.51
CA ILE A 154 16.72 -2.49 0.06
C ILE A 154 15.67 -2.48 -1.05
N THR A 155 15.88 -3.35 -2.03
CA THR A 155 14.90 -3.66 -3.07
C THR A 155 14.52 -5.14 -2.99
N LEU A 156 13.22 -5.43 -2.93
CA LEU A 156 12.65 -6.77 -2.91
C LEU A 156 11.86 -7.00 -4.21
N GLN A 157 12.16 -8.09 -4.94
CA GLN A 157 11.49 -8.37 -6.21
C GLN A 157 11.07 -9.83 -6.38
N TYR A 158 9.93 -10.06 -7.02
CA TYR A 158 9.51 -11.40 -7.49
C TYR A 158 9.39 -12.45 -6.36
N ILE A 159 8.93 -12.04 -5.18
CA ILE A 159 8.76 -12.91 -4.01
C ILE A 159 7.29 -12.98 -3.61
N ASP A 160 6.83 -14.19 -3.29
CA ASP A 160 5.54 -14.44 -2.66
C ASP A 160 5.74 -14.54 -1.15
N PHE A 161 5.37 -13.49 -0.43
CA PHE A 161 5.38 -13.48 1.03
C PHE A 161 4.10 -14.05 1.59
N VAL A 162 4.21 -15.01 2.51
CA VAL A 162 3.04 -15.69 3.09
C VAL A 162 3.11 -15.73 4.61
N TYR A 163 1.95 -15.58 5.24
CA TYR A 163 1.77 -15.99 6.63
C TYR A 163 1.73 -17.51 6.74
N ALA A 164 2.16 -18.02 7.90
CA ALA A 164 2.02 -19.43 8.26
C ALA A 164 1.43 -19.59 9.67
N MET A 165 1.00 -20.80 10.02
CA MET A 165 0.61 -21.14 11.38
C MET A 165 1.75 -21.88 12.07
N THR A 166 2.01 -21.56 13.34
CA THR A 166 2.99 -22.33 14.11
C THR A 166 2.49 -23.75 14.40
N THR A 167 3.41 -24.70 14.58
CA THR A 167 3.11 -26.10 14.88
C THR A 167 3.03 -26.41 16.38
N GLU A 168 3.01 -25.38 17.23
CA GLU A 168 2.92 -25.51 18.68
C GLU A 168 1.51 -25.97 19.12
N SER A 169 1.35 -26.33 20.40
CA SER A 169 0.08 -26.83 20.94
C SER A 169 -1.06 -25.81 20.84
N ASN A 170 -0.74 -24.52 20.83
CA ASN A 170 -1.66 -23.42 20.53
C ASN A 170 -1.13 -22.66 19.30
N PRO A 171 -1.51 -23.08 18.09
CA PRO A 171 -1.05 -22.46 16.85
C PRO A 171 -1.38 -20.97 16.81
N VAL A 172 -0.41 -20.15 16.42
CA VAL A 172 -0.59 -18.73 16.14
C VAL A 172 -0.09 -18.41 14.73
N SER A 173 -0.62 -17.35 14.13
CA SER A 173 -0.07 -16.84 12.86
C SER A 173 1.36 -16.34 13.09
N THR A 174 2.27 -16.67 12.18
CA THR A 174 3.63 -16.13 12.14
C THR A 174 3.91 -15.54 10.76
N PRO A 175 4.55 -14.35 10.69
CA PRO A 175 5.00 -13.52 11.80
C PRO A 175 3.86 -12.94 12.67
N THR A 176 4.17 -12.55 13.91
CA THR A 176 3.15 -12.03 14.85
C THR A 176 2.96 -10.51 14.77
N SER A 177 3.93 -9.77 14.23
CA SER A 177 3.85 -8.31 14.04
C SER A 177 3.62 -7.90 12.58
N SER A 178 4.51 -8.24 11.65
CA SER A 178 4.29 -7.97 10.23
C SER A 178 5.20 -8.81 9.35
N ILE A 179 4.88 -9.01 8.07
CA ILE A 179 5.81 -9.70 7.16
C ILE A 179 7.07 -8.85 7.01
N ILE A 180 6.90 -7.60 6.60
CA ILE A 180 7.98 -6.63 6.48
C ILE A 180 7.76 -5.55 7.54
N TYR A 181 8.80 -5.25 8.30
CA TYR A 181 8.80 -4.21 9.31
C TYR A 181 9.96 -3.24 9.09
N LEU A 182 9.66 -2.00 8.75
CA LEU A 182 10.63 -0.92 8.76
C LEU A 182 10.57 -0.24 10.12
N HIS A 183 11.71 -0.19 10.78
CA HIS A 183 11.83 0.46 12.08
C HIS A 183 13.17 1.16 12.16
N THR A 184 13.16 2.48 11.97
CA THR A 184 14.36 3.30 12.19
C THR A 184 14.15 4.26 13.37
N LEU A 185 15.04 4.14 14.35
CA LEU A 185 15.12 5.04 15.51
C LEU A 185 16.20 6.12 15.33
N GLN A 186 16.83 6.20 14.16
CA GLN A 186 18.01 7.03 13.91
C GLN A 186 17.75 8.06 12.80
N GLU A 187 18.62 9.08 12.73
CA GLU A 187 18.59 10.11 11.69
C GLU A 187 18.94 9.60 10.28
N ILE A 188 19.51 8.39 10.16
CA ILE A 188 19.82 7.75 8.88
C ILE A 188 18.65 6.81 8.55
N TYR A 189 17.85 7.22 7.58
CA TYR A 189 16.59 6.57 7.27
C TYR A 189 16.75 5.49 6.21
N SER A 190 16.02 4.38 6.41
CA SER A 190 15.96 3.29 5.45
C SER A 190 15.13 3.66 4.23
N GLU A 191 15.50 3.13 3.07
CA GLU A 191 14.71 3.15 1.85
C GLU A 191 14.30 1.72 1.51
N ILE A 192 13.02 1.51 1.22
CA ILE A 192 12.53 0.24 0.70
C ILE A 192 11.82 0.45 -0.62
N THR A 193 12.15 -0.42 -1.57
CA THR A 193 11.39 -0.62 -2.80
C THR A 193 10.91 -2.07 -2.84
N ILE A 194 9.61 -2.28 -2.99
CA ILE A 194 9.00 -3.61 -3.15
C ILE A 194 8.32 -3.64 -4.51
N GLU A 195 8.77 -4.52 -5.38
CA GLU A 195 8.29 -4.59 -6.76
C GLU A 195 7.88 -6.02 -7.12
N HIS A 196 6.76 -6.16 -7.83
CA HIS A 196 6.33 -7.46 -8.36
C HIS A 196 6.19 -8.55 -7.28
N CYS A 197 5.89 -8.20 -6.03
CA CYS A 197 5.74 -9.15 -4.92
C CYS A 197 4.26 -9.44 -4.63
N ASN A 198 3.98 -10.61 -4.07
CA ASN A 198 2.65 -10.96 -3.60
C ASN A 198 2.66 -11.16 -2.09
N PHE A 199 1.63 -10.69 -1.40
CA PHE A 199 1.44 -10.86 0.03
C PHE A 199 0.12 -11.60 0.28
N ILE A 200 0.20 -12.74 0.94
CA ILE A 200 -0.93 -13.67 1.10
C ILE A 200 -1.18 -13.92 2.59
N GLY A 201 -2.42 -13.64 3.03
CA GLY A 201 -2.88 -13.94 4.37
C GLY A 201 -3.31 -15.39 4.57
N LEU A 202 -4.05 -15.65 5.65
CA LEU A 202 -4.57 -16.99 6.01
C LEU A 202 -6.08 -17.14 5.68
N GLY A 203 -6.53 -16.43 4.66
CA GLY A 203 -7.94 -16.29 4.26
C GLY A 203 -8.63 -15.10 4.91
N ASN A 204 -9.78 -14.72 4.35
CA ASN A 204 -10.61 -13.58 4.79
C ASN A 204 -12.03 -13.98 5.22
N GLY A 205 -12.35 -15.28 5.19
CA GLY A 205 -13.66 -15.80 5.51
C GLY A 205 -13.95 -15.91 7.00
N LEU A 206 -15.20 -16.22 7.35
CA LEU A 206 -15.58 -16.53 8.73
C LEU A 206 -14.75 -17.72 9.25
N GLY A 207 -14.06 -17.51 10.36
CA GLY A 207 -13.19 -18.52 10.98
C GLY A 207 -11.75 -18.55 10.46
N SER A 208 -11.39 -17.70 9.49
CA SER A 208 -9.99 -17.50 9.11
C SER A 208 -9.17 -16.95 10.27
N GLN A 209 -7.95 -17.46 10.41
CA GLN A 209 -7.01 -17.01 11.44
C GLN A 209 -6.62 -15.56 11.20
N GLN A 210 -6.56 -14.79 12.28
CA GLN A 210 -6.12 -13.40 12.21
C GLN A 210 -4.62 -13.36 11.94
N THR A 211 -4.21 -12.53 10.99
CA THR A 211 -2.82 -12.14 10.75
C THR A 211 -2.64 -10.67 11.13
N ASN A 212 -1.45 -10.13 10.93
CA ASN A 212 -1.14 -8.73 11.20
C ASN A 212 -0.82 -8.00 9.88
N SER A 213 -0.25 -6.78 9.94
CA SER A 213 0.08 -6.00 8.73
C SER A 213 1.09 -6.74 7.85
N MET A 214 0.94 -6.68 6.53
CA MET A 214 1.90 -7.27 5.60
C MET A 214 3.14 -6.37 5.47
N LEU A 215 2.94 -5.06 5.38
CA LEU A 215 3.98 -4.05 5.45
C LEU A 215 3.65 -3.07 6.58
N ARG A 216 4.56 -2.93 7.53
CA ARG A 216 4.49 -1.88 8.56
C ARG A 216 5.75 -1.04 8.48
N SER A 217 5.58 0.27 8.36
CA SER A 217 6.66 1.24 8.37
C SER A 217 6.50 2.21 9.52
N GLU A 218 7.52 2.28 10.37
CA GLU A 218 7.68 3.26 11.43
C GLU A 218 9.05 3.92 11.26
N GLY A 219 9.05 5.02 10.50
CA GLY A 219 10.28 5.64 10.04
C GLY A 219 10.73 5.10 8.68
N GLY A 220 11.02 6.01 7.75
CA GLY A 220 11.62 5.68 6.46
C GLY A 220 11.84 6.90 5.57
N GLN A 221 12.96 6.94 4.83
CA GLN A 221 13.17 8.02 3.87
C GLN A 221 12.19 7.85 2.72
N ARG A 222 12.09 6.63 2.23
CA ARG A 222 11.35 6.31 1.02
C ARG A 222 10.78 4.92 1.13
N VAL A 223 9.46 4.82 0.99
CA VAL A 223 8.73 3.55 0.97
C VAL A 223 7.98 3.49 -0.35
N ILE A 224 8.41 2.58 -1.23
CA ILE A 224 7.80 2.37 -2.54
C ILE A 224 7.29 0.93 -2.60
N VAL A 225 6.02 0.79 -2.94
CA VAL A 225 5.38 -0.48 -3.26
C VAL A 225 4.79 -0.36 -4.65
N ASN A 226 5.26 -1.18 -5.59
CA ASN A 226 4.83 -1.09 -6.98
C ASN A 226 4.55 -2.46 -7.58
N ASP A 227 3.49 -2.57 -8.40
CA ASP A 227 3.11 -3.80 -9.09
C ASP A 227 2.99 -5.02 -8.16
N CYS A 228 2.47 -4.82 -6.94
CA CYS A 228 2.33 -5.86 -5.93
C CYS A 228 0.87 -6.30 -5.75
N SER A 229 0.66 -7.46 -5.13
CA SER A 229 -0.67 -7.89 -4.70
C SER A 229 -0.74 -8.18 -3.20
N PHE A 230 -1.90 -7.89 -2.60
CA PHE A 230 -2.23 -8.14 -1.20
C PHE A 230 -3.59 -8.82 -1.18
N SER A 231 -3.66 -10.06 -0.66
CA SER A 231 -4.88 -10.84 -0.80
C SER A 231 -5.18 -11.82 0.32
N SER A 232 -6.44 -12.24 0.40
CA SER A 232 -6.94 -13.34 1.23
C SER A 232 -6.53 -13.19 2.69
N ALA A 233 -6.89 -12.08 3.31
CA ALA A 233 -6.38 -11.72 4.63
C ALA A 233 -7.47 -11.28 5.60
N ASN A 234 -7.50 -11.89 6.79
CA ASN A 234 -8.21 -11.41 7.96
C ASN A 234 -7.17 -10.78 8.90
N VAL A 235 -7.05 -9.45 8.89
CA VAL A 235 -5.92 -8.75 9.50
C VAL A 235 -6.36 -7.92 10.70
N VAL A 236 -5.53 -7.92 11.75
CA VAL A 236 -5.73 -7.05 12.92
C VAL A 236 -5.55 -5.58 12.56
N ASN A 237 -4.63 -5.31 11.64
CA ASN A 237 -4.23 -3.98 11.18
C ASN A 237 -4.27 -3.94 9.65
N SER A 238 -4.39 -2.75 9.07
CA SER A 238 -4.37 -2.56 7.62
C SER A 238 -3.15 -3.26 6.97
N PRO A 239 -3.31 -3.98 5.84
CA PRO A 239 -2.20 -4.68 5.16
C PRO A 239 -0.95 -3.82 4.97
N ILE A 240 -1.13 -2.55 4.63
CA ILE A 240 -0.05 -1.56 4.66
C ILE A 240 -0.34 -0.52 5.73
N GLN A 241 0.60 -0.38 6.67
CA GLN A 241 0.64 0.70 7.64
C GLN A 241 1.92 1.51 7.50
N ALA A 242 1.82 2.83 7.52
CA ALA A 242 2.99 3.70 7.46
C ALA A 242 2.86 4.95 8.33
N THR A 243 3.92 5.22 9.07
CA THR A 243 4.12 6.45 9.85
C THR A 243 5.55 6.93 9.72
N ASP A 244 5.74 8.24 9.92
CA ASP A 244 7.04 8.89 10.09
C ASP A 244 7.97 8.77 8.86
N TYR A 245 7.42 8.94 7.66
CA TYR A 245 8.13 8.84 6.37
C TYR A 245 8.32 10.20 5.68
N PHE A 246 9.30 10.31 4.77
CA PHE A 246 9.44 11.46 3.85
C PHE A 246 8.73 11.24 2.51
N GLN A 247 8.87 10.06 1.91
CA GLN A 247 8.17 9.70 0.68
C GLN A 247 7.51 8.35 0.83
N PHE A 248 6.21 8.30 0.58
CA PHE A 248 5.43 7.07 0.55
C PHE A 248 4.69 6.94 -0.77
N SER A 249 4.87 5.82 -1.46
CA SER A 249 4.24 5.54 -2.74
C SER A 249 3.72 4.12 -2.82
N VAL A 250 2.45 3.95 -3.21
CA VAL A 250 1.85 2.66 -3.55
C VAL A 250 1.21 2.79 -4.93
N SER A 251 1.71 2.04 -5.91
CA SER A 251 1.24 2.15 -7.28
C SER A 251 1.05 0.81 -7.99
N ASN A 252 0.06 0.76 -8.88
CA ASN A 252 -0.23 -0.43 -9.71
C ASN A 252 -0.42 -1.71 -8.89
N CYS A 253 -0.87 -1.58 -7.63
CA CYS A 253 -1.07 -2.70 -6.73
C CYS A 253 -2.52 -3.18 -6.72
N ASN A 254 -2.72 -4.44 -6.34
CA ASN A 254 -4.04 -5.04 -6.17
C ASN A 254 -4.28 -5.46 -4.73
N PHE A 255 -5.39 -4.99 -4.14
CA PHE A 255 -5.85 -5.33 -2.80
C PHE A 255 -7.20 -6.04 -2.94
N THR A 256 -7.24 -7.33 -2.61
CA THR A 256 -8.42 -8.18 -2.85
C THR A 256 -8.76 -9.00 -1.63
N ASP A 257 -10.04 -9.10 -1.30
CA ASP A 257 -10.51 -10.03 -0.28
C ASP A 257 -9.80 -9.81 1.08
N ILE A 258 -9.89 -8.59 1.59
CA ILE A 258 -9.28 -8.20 2.86
C ILE A 258 -10.36 -7.84 3.87
N ASN A 259 -10.28 -8.45 5.05
CA ASN A 259 -11.10 -8.13 6.20
C ASN A 259 -10.20 -7.62 7.32
N SER A 260 -10.17 -6.30 7.51
CA SER A 260 -9.37 -5.63 8.52
C SER A 260 -10.23 -5.23 9.71
N ILE A 261 -9.77 -5.61 10.90
CA ILE A 261 -10.33 -5.13 12.17
C ILE A 261 -9.79 -3.73 12.48
N GLY A 262 -8.66 -3.36 11.89
CA GLY A 262 -8.06 -2.04 11.96
C GLY A 262 -8.94 -0.96 11.33
N ALA A 263 -8.47 0.28 11.38
CA ALA A 263 -9.26 1.41 10.88
C ALA A 263 -9.54 1.30 9.38
N SER A 264 -8.53 0.94 8.59
CA SER A 264 -8.62 0.83 7.13
C SER A 264 -8.60 -0.62 6.65
N GLY A 265 -9.27 -0.89 5.53
CA GLY A 265 -9.28 -2.21 4.90
C GLY A 265 -7.99 -2.56 4.17
N ALA A 266 -7.28 -1.60 3.56
CA ALA A 266 -6.08 -1.90 2.76
C ALA A 266 -4.86 -1.06 3.18
N ILE A 267 -4.99 0.27 3.13
CA ILE A 267 -3.88 1.18 3.37
C ILE A 267 -4.26 2.14 4.50
N GLU A 268 -3.39 2.26 5.49
CA GLU A 268 -3.52 3.21 6.59
C GLU A 268 -2.20 3.96 6.77
N ILE A 269 -2.27 5.26 6.60
CA ILE A 269 -1.13 6.15 6.68
C ILE A 269 -1.43 7.24 7.69
N SER A 270 -0.52 7.48 8.62
CA SER A 270 -0.65 8.60 9.54
C SER A 270 0.69 9.29 9.77
N GLY A 271 0.67 10.62 9.84
CA GLY A 271 1.82 11.45 10.22
C GLY A 271 3.08 11.20 9.38
N GLY A 272 3.27 11.96 8.31
CA GLY A 272 4.60 12.03 7.69
C GLY A 272 5.59 12.78 8.58
N ARG A 273 6.88 12.61 8.30
CA ARG A 273 7.94 13.17 9.11
C ARG A 273 8.21 14.63 8.73
N SER A 274 8.33 15.49 9.74
CA SER A 274 8.59 16.91 9.56
C SER A 274 7.50 17.62 8.74
N ASP A 275 7.80 18.84 8.37
CA ASP A 275 7.12 19.78 7.45
C ASP A 275 7.32 19.46 5.95
N HIS A 276 7.90 18.30 5.59
CA HIS A 276 8.21 17.98 4.20
C HIS A 276 8.01 16.49 3.91
N PHE A 277 6.82 16.09 3.46
CA PHE A 277 6.62 14.74 2.92
C PHE A 277 5.68 14.69 1.71
N SER A 278 5.69 13.54 1.04
CA SER A 278 4.83 13.25 -0.10
C SER A 278 4.18 11.88 0.00
N ILE A 279 2.90 11.81 -0.37
CA ILE A 279 2.10 10.59 -0.45
C ILE A 279 1.57 10.44 -1.87
N ALA A 280 1.80 9.27 -2.46
CA ALA A 280 1.22 8.88 -3.75
C ALA A 280 0.56 7.50 -3.64
N ILE A 281 -0.75 7.42 -3.85
CA ILE A 281 -1.51 6.16 -3.92
C ILE A 281 -2.22 6.16 -5.27
N GLN A 282 -1.62 5.51 -6.27
CA GLN A 282 -2.01 5.69 -7.66
C GLN A 282 -2.23 4.40 -8.45
N SER A 283 -3.25 4.39 -9.31
CA SER A 283 -3.48 3.27 -10.24
C SER A 283 -3.64 1.90 -9.55
N ASN A 284 -4.15 1.88 -8.31
CA ASN A 284 -4.36 0.64 -7.57
C ASN A 284 -5.79 0.14 -7.72
N ILE A 285 -5.98 -1.16 -7.51
CA ILE A 285 -7.30 -1.81 -7.43
C ILE A 285 -7.54 -2.20 -5.98
N PHE A 286 -8.69 -1.81 -5.45
CA PHE A 286 -9.21 -2.23 -4.16
C PHE A 286 -10.56 -2.90 -4.40
N ASP A 287 -10.65 -4.19 -4.16
CA ASP A 287 -11.87 -4.97 -4.35
C ASP A 287 -12.18 -5.81 -3.12
N ASN A 288 -13.39 -5.63 -2.56
CA ASN A 288 -13.85 -6.35 -1.38
C ASN A 288 -12.92 -6.15 -0.16
N CYS A 289 -12.50 -4.90 0.07
CA CYS A 289 -11.76 -4.50 1.27
C CYS A 289 -12.73 -4.02 2.35
N VAL A 290 -12.57 -4.53 3.57
CA VAL A 290 -13.39 -4.16 4.73
C VAL A 290 -12.48 -3.61 5.81
N GLY A 291 -12.76 -2.40 6.27
CA GLY A 291 -12.13 -1.80 7.46
C GLY A 291 -13.19 -1.46 8.50
N SER A 292 -12.78 -1.34 9.77
CA SER A 292 -13.72 -0.97 10.84
C SER A 292 -14.29 0.45 10.65
N LEU A 293 -13.50 1.37 10.11
CA LEU A 293 -13.89 2.77 9.84
C LEU A 293 -13.89 3.09 8.35
N TYR A 294 -12.83 2.71 7.64
CA TYR A 294 -12.55 3.12 6.26
C TYR A 294 -12.36 1.88 5.40
N GLY A 295 -13.14 1.72 4.34
CA GLY A 295 -13.12 0.44 3.61
C GLY A 295 -11.85 0.18 2.81
N ALA A 296 -11.21 1.19 2.22
CA ALA A 296 -10.02 0.99 1.40
C ALA A 296 -8.79 1.75 1.91
N ILE A 297 -8.87 3.08 1.97
CA ILE A 297 -7.71 3.94 2.19
C ILE A 297 -8.01 4.89 3.34
N SER A 298 -7.04 5.08 4.23
CA SER A 298 -7.03 6.12 5.25
C SER A 298 -5.70 6.86 5.23
N VAL A 299 -5.77 8.18 5.07
CA VAL A 299 -4.63 9.09 5.21
C VAL A 299 -4.95 10.14 6.26
N ILE A 300 -4.19 10.14 7.34
CA ILE A 300 -4.31 11.10 8.45
C ILE A 300 -3.03 11.93 8.51
N ALA A 301 -3.09 13.14 7.99
CA ALA A 301 -1.99 14.08 7.94
C ALA A 301 -2.34 15.35 8.72
N SER A 302 -2.41 15.23 10.04
CA SER A 302 -2.60 16.38 10.93
C SER A 302 -1.27 17.13 11.11
N ASN A 303 -1.30 18.46 11.27
CA ASN A 303 -0.12 19.34 11.50
C ASN A 303 0.84 19.53 10.31
N GLN A 304 0.32 20.01 9.19
CA GLN A 304 1.07 20.17 7.94
C GLN A 304 1.23 21.64 7.56
N ASP A 305 2.30 21.95 6.83
CA ASP A 305 2.54 23.26 6.23
C ASP A 305 2.16 23.23 4.72
N THR A 306 2.79 24.06 3.86
CA THR A 306 2.36 24.25 2.46
C THR A 306 3.27 23.58 1.42
N GLU A 307 4.29 22.81 1.81
CA GLU A 307 5.23 22.18 0.88
C GLU A 307 4.91 20.70 0.60
N GLU A 308 3.97 20.13 1.34
CA GLU A 308 3.60 18.73 1.32
C GLU A 308 2.59 18.42 0.20
N SER A 309 2.64 17.20 -0.31
CA SER A 309 1.74 16.76 -1.38
C SER A 309 1.09 15.42 -1.10
N VAL A 310 -0.21 15.33 -1.41
CA VAL A 310 -0.98 14.10 -1.38
C VAL A 310 -1.66 13.89 -2.72
N SER A 311 -1.40 12.74 -3.33
CA SER A 311 -2.11 12.28 -4.53
C SER A 311 -2.70 10.91 -4.27
N ILE A 312 -4.02 10.80 -4.32
CA ILE A 312 -4.77 9.55 -4.30
C ILE A 312 -5.59 9.54 -5.58
N SER A 313 -5.03 9.05 -6.68
CA SER A 313 -5.63 9.22 -8.01
C SER A 313 -5.59 7.95 -8.85
N PHE A 314 -6.48 7.86 -9.84
CA PHE A 314 -6.57 6.71 -10.76
C PHE A 314 -6.84 5.35 -10.10
N ASN A 315 -7.35 5.31 -8.86
CA ASN A 315 -7.65 4.04 -8.20
C ASN A 315 -9.05 3.54 -8.58
N GLN A 316 -9.20 2.22 -8.61
CA GLN A 316 -10.51 1.56 -8.69
C GLN A 316 -10.87 1.00 -7.32
N ILE A 317 -11.98 1.46 -6.74
CA ILE A 317 -12.41 1.08 -5.38
C ILE A 317 -13.82 0.50 -5.46
N THR A 318 -13.90 -0.82 -5.31
CA THR A 318 -15.10 -1.60 -5.60
C THR A 318 -15.50 -2.47 -4.40
N ASN A 319 -16.78 -2.48 -4.04
CA ASN A 319 -17.35 -3.29 -2.96
C ASN A 319 -16.64 -3.13 -1.60
N CYS A 320 -16.01 -1.98 -1.34
CA CYS A 320 -15.31 -1.75 -0.10
C CYS A 320 -16.27 -1.25 0.99
N THR A 321 -16.04 -1.64 2.24
CA THR A 321 -16.97 -1.39 3.36
C THR A 321 -16.27 -0.78 4.57
N GLY A 322 -16.82 0.30 5.11
CA GLY A 322 -16.36 0.93 6.35
C GLY A 322 -17.50 1.64 7.08
N SER A 323 -17.34 1.97 8.37
CA SER A 323 -18.40 2.65 9.14
C SER A 323 -18.47 4.17 8.91
N VAL A 324 -17.39 4.79 8.42
CA VAL A 324 -17.30 6.22 8.07
C VAL A 324 -17.32 6.43 6.55
N THR A 325 -16.59 5.60 5.82
CA THR A 325 -16.60 5.56 4.35
C THR A 325 -16.18 4.17 3.87
N GLY A 326 -16.76 3.71 2.76
CA GLY A 326 -16.33 2.49 2.10
C GLY A 326 -15.05 2.68 1.27
N GLY A 327 -14.74 3.90 0.82
CA GLY A 327 -13.55 4.15 -0.01
C GLY A 327 -12.44 4.89 0.72
N ILE A 328 -12.30 6.19 0.42
CA ILE A 328 -11.14 7.01 0.82
C ILE A 328 -11.48 7.90 2.01
N TYR A 329 -10.73 7.79 3.10
CA TYR A 329 -10.68 8.79 4.16
C TYR A 329 -9.41 9.64 4.04
N LEU A 330 -9.57 10.96 3.99
CA LEU A 330 -8.46 11.91 4.05
C LEU A 330 -8.73 12.96 5.12
N GLU A 331 -7.87 13.00 6.13
CA GLU A 331 -7.82 14.07 7.11
C GLU A 331 -6.54 14.89 6.93
N TYR A 332 -6.69 16.21 6.81
CA TYR A 332 -5.55 17.09 6.56
C TYR A 332 -5.76 18.51 7.10
N ASP A 333 -4.66 19.24 7.33
CA ASP A 333 -4.67 20.65 7.72
C ASP A 333 -4.42 21.56 6.51
N GLN A 334 -3.19 21.56 6.01
CA GLN A 334 -2.76 22.20 4.79
C GLN A 334 -1.94 21.23 3.93
N PHE A 335 -2.00 21.43 2.62
CA PHE A 335 -1.13 20.78 1.66
C PHE A 335 -0.81 21.80 0.58
N GLY A 336 0.42 21.78 0.07
CA GLY A 336 0.77 22.54 -1.13
C GLY A 336 0.01 22.04 -2.35
N THR A 337 -0.21 20.72 -2.44
CA THR A 337 -0.99 20.12 -3.50
C THR A 337 -1.79 18.91 -3.00
N THR A 338 -3.08 18.86 -3.36
CA THR A 338 -3.95 17.72 -3.12
C THR A 338 -4.59 17.31 -4.44
N ASP A 339 -4.36 16.06 -4.84
CA ASP A 339 -4.95 15.45 -6.03
C ASP A 339 -5.74 14.19 -5.64
N LEU A 340 -7.06 14.25 -5.80
CA LEU A 340 -7.97 13.11 -5.59
C LEU A 340 -8.65 12.68 -6.90
N GLY A 341 -8.10 13.09 -8.03
CA GLY A 341 -8.73 12.96 -9.34
C GLY A 341 -8.78 11.53 -9.87
N MET A 342 -9.75 11.29 -10.77
CA MET A 342 -9.80 10.11 -11.63
C MET A 342 -9.89 8.75 -10.91
N ASN A 343 -10.37 8.73 -9.67
CA ASN A 343 -10.76 7.49 -9.00
C ASN A 343 -12.13 7.00 -9.51
N THR A 344 -12.30 5.69 -9.59
CA THR A 344 -13.58 5.04 -9.93
C THR A 344 -14.10 4.30 -8.71
N PHE A 345 -15.35 4.57 -8.34
CA PHE A 345 -16.01 3.95 -7.20
C PHE A 345 -17.21 3.13 -7.65
N ASN A 346 -17.40 1.93 -7.08
CA ASN A 346 -18.52 1.08 -7.45
C ASN A 346 -18.95 0.17 -6.29
N GLY A 347 -20.19 0.33 -5.82
CA GLY A 347 -20.78 -0.57 -4.82
C GLY A 347 -20.14 -0.51 -3.43
N ASN A 348 -19.51 0.60 -3.06
CA ASN A 348 -18.97 0.79 -1.71
C ASN A 348 -20.10 1.02 -0.69
N ILE A 349 -19.90 0.59 0.55
CA ILE A 349 -20.99 0.51 1.55
C ILE A 349 -20.56 1.11 2.89
N LEU A 350 -21.49 1.84 3.52
CA LEU A 350 -21.40 2.21 4.93
C LEU A 350 -21.97 1.10 5.82
N SER A 351 -21.16 0.55 6.72
CA SER A 351 -21.58 -0.56 7.59
C SER A 351 -22.59 -0.15 8.66
N LEU A 352 -22.60 1.13 9.06
CA LEU A 352 -23.56 1.69 10.01
C LEU A 352 -24.72 2.35 9.25
N THR A 353 -25.72 1.55 8.89
CA THR A 353 -26.97 2.02 8.30
C THR A 353 -27.84 2.69 9.36
N LEU A 354 -27.69 4.00 9.54
CA LEU A 354 -28.68 4.84 10.24
C LEU A 354 -29.22 6.01 9.42
N GLN A 355 -28.70 6.27 8.21
CA GLN A 355 -29.26 7.33 7.35
C GLN A 355 -29.34 6.87 5.90
N ASN A 356 -30.51 7.14 5.29
CA ASN A 356 -30.88 6.83 3.90
C ASN A 356 -30.24 7.80 2.88
N ASP A 357 -29.16 8.47 3.26
CA ASP A 357 -28.48 9.40 2.37
C ASP A 357 -27.20 8.73 1.89
N ASP A 358 -27.05 8.56 0.56
CA ASP A 358 -25.87 7.99 -0.10
C ASP A 358 -24.57 8.81 0.10
N GLN A 359 -24.55 9.73 1.07
CA GLN A 359 -23.43 10.62 1.34
C GLN A 359 -22.29 9.86 2.04
N GLY A 360 -21.06 10.03 1.53
CA GLY A 360 -19.84 9.57 2.20
C GLY A 360 -19.46 8.10 1.97
N GLN A 361 -20.20 7.34 1.17
CA GLN A 361 -19.88 5.93 0.86
C GLN A 361 -18.53 5.80 0.14
N ASP A 362 -18.22 6.69 -0.79
CA ASP A 362 -17.03 6.60 -1.64
C ASP A 362 -15.81 7.32 -1.07
N ALA A 363 -16.02 8.50 -0.50
CA ALA A 363 -14.95 9.25 0.13
C ALA A 363 -15.49 10.14 1.26
N HIS A 364 -14.66 10.33 2.28
CA HIS A 364 -14.86 11.28 3.35
C HIS A 364 -13.58 12.12 3.52
N ILE A 365 -13.69 13.42 3.22
CA ILE A 365 -12.57 14.35 3.24
C ILE A 365 -12.79 15.37 4.35
N TYR A 366 -11.90 15.38 5.33
CA TYR A 366 -11.98 16.24 6.52
C TYR A 366 -10.79 17.21 6.57
N LYS A 367 -11.08 18.51 6.46
CA LYS A 367 -10.07 19.56 6.60
C LYS A 367 -10.11 20.14 8.01
N ILE A 368 -9.00 20.02 8.73
CA ILE A 368 -8.80 20.64 10.04
C ILE A 368 -8.65 22.15 9.83
N SER A 369 -9.51 22.94 10.48
CA SER A 369 -9.34 24.39 10.53
C SER A 369 -8.51 24.75 11.75
N ARG A 370 -7.24 25.14 11.60
CA ARG A 370 -6.53 25.82 12.70
C ARG A 370 -7.23 27.13 12.98
N GLY A 371 -8.05 27.16 14.04
CA GLY A 371 -8.46 28.41 14.65
C GLY A 371 -7.19 29.18 15.03
N TYR A 372 -7.03 30.37 14.48
CA TYR A 372 -5.94 31.29 14.80
C TYR A 372 -5.95 31.54 16.31
N VAL A 373 -5.12 30.84 17.09
CA VAL A 373 -4.81 31.24 18.46
C VAL A 373 -3.71 32.28 18.34
N GLY A 374 -4.12 33.50 18.00
CA GLY A 374 -3.27 34.67 18.16
C GLY A 374 -2.95 34.82 19.64
N SER A 375 -1.70 34.57 20.01
CA SER A 375 -1.07 35.34 21.07
C SER A 375 0.05 36.13 20.43
N ASP A 376 -0.29 37.28 19.88
CA ASP A 376 0.69 38.35 19.73
C ASP A 376 1.13 38.78 21.13
N SER A 377 2.43 38.66 21.36
CA SER A 377 3.16 39.56 22.22
C SER A 377 4.45 39.94 21.50
N ILE A 378 4.36 40.86 20.54
CA ILE A 378 4.70 42.29 20.64
C ILE A 378 4.18 42.99 19.38
#